data_AF-A0A0F4G9W6-F1
#
_entry.id   AF-A0A0F4G9W6-F1
#
_cell.length_a   1.000
_cell.length_b   1.000
_cell.length_c   1.000
_cell.angle_alpha   90.00
_cell.angle_beta   90.00
_cell.angle_gamma   90.00
#
_symmetry.space_group_name_H-M   'P 1'
#
loop_
_entity.id
_entity.type
_entity.pdbx_description
1 polymer ?
#
loop_
_entity_poly.entity_id
_entity_poly.type
_entity_poly.pdbx_seq_one_letter_code
_entity_poly.pdbx_strand_id
1 'polypeptide(L)'
;MPNGAATLTMATPGSETPTFLLPTGSVHLHTWPSTARHGQHCAMSLRNESRTPPRSFSAFASYGWASWLENMVEAADGVNKANEDTLILYSGLNYDLGLRNVTQMLCSTSSFPYANKIVFELHNYNNNLENRNCAEFTMYKQGANAMDTSPISTAKNMAPVLLTDAHDDTTYLMPYAQCIKVYMSRVRGGWMKWVVSGSFYVRQGIQYYDETWALLNHDWSDYRSHVVVDQYWKPFDQATLWN
;
A
#
# COMPACT_ATOMS: atom_id res chain seq x y z
N MET A 1 -10.91 -33.98 54.22
CA MET A 1 -11.46 -33.10 55.27
C MET A 1 -10.30 -32.40 55.96
N PRO A 2 -10.37 -31.12 56.42
CA PRO A 2 -11.45 -30.14 56.31
C PRO A 2 -11.02 -28.84 55.57
N ASN A 3 -11.99 -27.93 55.49
CA ASN A 3 -12.00 -26.63 54.80
C ASN A 3 -11.05 -25.58 55.41
N GLY A 4 -10.49 -24.74 54.54
CA GLY A 4 -9.89 -23.44 54.89
C GLY A 4 -10.29 -22.41 53.83
N ALA A 5 -11.06 -21.40 54.23
CA ALA A 5 -11.46 -20.29 53.39
C ALA A 5 -10.26 -19.39 53.06
N ALA A 6 -10.17 -18.91 51.83
CA ALA A 6 -9.32 -17.78 51.46
C ALA A 6 -10.16 -16.72 50.75
N THR A 7 -10.07 -15.53 51.31
CA THR A 7 -10.82 -14.30 51.03
C THR A 7 -10.51 -13.76 49.63
N LEU A 8 -11.55 -13.28 48.94
CA LEU A 8 -11.44 -12.56 47.67
C LEU A 8 -10.97 -11.12 47.91
N THR A 9 -9.73 -10.81 47.57
CA THR A 9 -9.24 -9.42 47.43
C THR A 9 -9.42 -8.98 45.98
N MET A 10 -10.26 -7.96 45.75
CA MET A 10 -10.38 -7.31 44.45
C MET A 10 -9.10 -6.54 44.14
N ALA A 11 -8.38 -6.95 43.09
CA ALA A 11 -7.33 -6.15 42.47
C ALA A 11 -7.97 -5.23 41.42
N THR A 12 -7.61 -3.95 41.51
CA THR A 12 -7.96 -2.84 40.62
C THR A 12 -7.50 -3.05 39.16
N PRO A 13 -8.16 -2.43 38.17
CA PRO A 13 -7.88 -2.64 36.76
C PRO A 13 -6.60 -1.92 36.34
N GLY A 14 -5.60 -2.68 35.88
CA GLY A 14 -4.34 -2.14 35.39
C GLY A 14 -3.60 -3.14 34.51
N SER A 15 -3.46 -2.78 33.24
CA SER A 15 -2.56 -3.34 32.23
C SER A 15 -2.65 -4.84 31.93
N GLU A 16 -3.62 -5.23 31.11
CA GLU A 16 -3.42 -6.34 30.17
C GLU A 16 -3.65 -5.82 28.76
N THR A 17 -2.56 -5.54 28.04
CA THR A 17 -2.57 -5.47 26.58
C THR A 17 -3.02 -6.84 26.05
N PRO A 18 -4.13 -6.93 25.30
CA PRO A 18 -4.52 -8.18 24.67
C PRO A 18 -3.41 -8.56 23.67
N THR A 19 -2.70 -9.64 23.97
CA THR A 19 -1.70 -10.17 23.05
C THR A 19 -2.46 -10.98 22.00
N PHE A 20 -2.66 -10.39 20.82
CA PHE A 20 -3.28 -11.07 19.69
C PHE A 20 -2.24 -12.01 19.07
N LEU A 21 -2.30 -13.30 19.42
CA LEU A 21 -1.53 -14.34 18.75
C LEU A 21 -2.22 -14.66 17.41
N LEU A 22 -1.79 -13.98 16.35
CA LEU A 22 -2.04 -14.44 14.99
C LEU A 22 -1.39 -15.82 14.81
N PRO A 23 -2.04 -16.79 14.15
CA PRO A 23 -1.40 -18.03 13.76
C PRO A 23 -0.13 -17.70 12.98
N THR A 24 0.96 -18.36 13.34
CA THR A 24 2.28 -18.21 12.72
C THR A 24 2.24 -18.63 11.25
N GLY A 25 1.80 -17.73 10.39
CA GLY A 25 2.13 -17.69 8.97
C GLY A 25 3.11 -16.54 8.79
N SER A 26 4.39 -16.86 8.66
CA SER A 26 5.43 -15.89 8.36
C SER A 26 5.09 -15.16 7.06
N VAL A 27 4.65 -13.91 7.13
CA VAL A 27 4.67 -13.02 5.97
C VAL A 27 6.15 -12.68 5.73
N HIS A 28 6.77 -13.45 4.86
CA HIS A 28 8.15 -13.23 4.43
C HIS A 28 8.16 -12.07 3.44
N LEU A 29 8.45 -10.85 3.90
CA LEU A 29 8.95 -9.78 3.04
C LEU A 29 10.40 -10.13 2.63
N HIS A 30 10.56 -11.07 1.70
CA HIS A 30 11.85 -11.41 1.12
C HIS A 30 12.03 -10.75 -0.25
N THR A 31 13.26 -10.24 -0.44
CA THR A 31 13.91 -9.73 -1.68
C THR A 31 13.69 -8.27 -2.09
N TRP A 32 14.18 -7.35 -1.24
CA TRP A 32 14.78 -6.08 -1.69
C TRP A 32 16.31 -6.13 -1.52
N PRO A 33 17.14 -5.83 -2.54
CA PRO A 33 18.60 -5.90 -2.43
C PRO A 33 19.17 -4.70 -1.65
N SER A 34 19.01 -4.67 -0.33
CA SER A 34 19.80 -3.79 0.58
C SER A 34 19.72 -4.17 2.08
N THR A 35 19.28 -5.38 2.45
CA THR A 35 18.92 -5.72 3.85
C THR A 35 20.07 -6.22 4.76
N ALA A 36 21.30 -5.73 4.58
CA ALA A 36 22.47 -6.23 5.31
C ALA A 36 22.99 -5.28 6.42
N ARG A 37 22.22 -5.15 7.51
CA ARG A 37 22.60 -4.89 8.93
C ARG A 37 21.53 -4.03 9.62
N HIS A 38 20.75 -4.63 10.51
CA HIS A 38 19.72 -3.99 11.36
C HIS A 38 18.62 -3.19 10.60
N GLY A 39 17.84 -3.91 9.79
CA GLY A 39 16.38 -3.77 9.75
C GLY A 39 15.75 -2.53 9.10
N GLN A 40 15.97 -2.32 7.79
CA GLN A 40 15.07 -1.49 6.98
C GLN A 40 13.68 -2.17 6.89
N HIS A 41 12.83 -1.92 7.88
CA HIS A 41 11.44 -2.42 7.90
C HIS A 41 10.39 -1.31 7.87
N CYS A 42 10.83 -0.05 7.85
CA CYS A 42 9.93 1.09 7.91
C CYS A 42 9.95 1.86 6.58
N ALA A 43 8.76 2.06 6.06
CA ALA A 43 8.48 2.89 4.91
C ALA A 43 7.49 3.99 5.34
N MET A 44 7.66 5.20 4.82
CA MET A 44 6.75 6.32 5.09
C MET A 44 6.16 6.80 3.78
N SER A 45 4.85 6.65 3.62
CA SER A 45 4.11 7.35 2.57
C SER A 45 3.90 8.80 2.97
N LEU A 46 4.34 9.72 2.12
CA LEU A 46 4.26 11.15 2.38
C LEU A 46 2.80 11.65 2.33
N ARG A 47 2.01 11.06 1.42
CA ARG A 47 0.59 11.34 1.20
C ARG A 47 -0.06 10.09 0.61
N ASN A 48 -1.34 9.92 0.91
CA ASN A 48 -2.19 8.90 0.28
C ASN A 48 -2.65 9.39 -1.11
N GLU A 49 -3.92 9.74 -1.26
CA GLU A 49 -4.54 10.12 -2.53
C GLU A 49 -4.84 11.63 -2.56
N SER A 50 -3.88 12.48 -2.90
CA SER A 50 -4.14 13.93 -2.94
C SER A 50 -5.21 14.25 -4.00
N ARG A 51 -6.32 14.90 -3.58
CA ARG A 51 -7.51 15.17 -4.41
C ARG A 51 -7.69 16.65 -4.63
N THR A 52 -8.26 17.00 -5.78
CA THR A 52 -8.72 18.36 -6.03
C THR A 52 -9.78 18.71 -4.99
N PRO A 53 -9.55 19.72 -4.14
CA PRO A 53 -10.53 20.11 -3.15
C PRO A 53 -11.72 20.83 -3.84
N PRO A 54 -12.87 20.97 -3.18
CA PRO A 54 -13.96 21.77 -3.74
C PRO A 54 -13.54 23.24 -3.90
N ARG A 55 -14.08 23.92 -4.92
CA ARG A 55 -13.72 25.33 -5.24
C ARG A 55 -13.95 26.32 -4.09
N SER A 56 -14.84 25.99 -3.16
CA SER A 56 -15.12 26.81 -1.97
C SER A 56 -14.02 26.76 -0.90
N PHE A 57 -13.05 25.84 -1.02
CA PHE A 57 -11.99 25.68 -0.03
C PHE A 57 -10.77 26.49 -0.47
N SER A 58 -10.09 27.14 0.49
CA SER A 58 -8.87 27.92 0.23
C SER A 58 -7.77 27.08 -0.43
N ALA A 59 -7.69 25.79 -0.09
CA ALA A 59 -6.73 24.84 -0.67
C ALA A 59 -6.91 24.62 -2.19
N PHE A 60 -8.06 25.02 -2.78
CA PHE A 60 -8.26 24.92 -4.22
C PHE A 60 -7.27 25.75 -5.02
N ALA A 61 -6.94 26.95 -4.56
CA ALA A 61 -6.01 27.83 -5.25
C ALA A 61 -4.58 27.29 -5.28
N SER A 62 -4.20 26.48 -4.28
CA SER A 62 -2.88 25.88 -4.16
C SER A 62 -2.82 24.43 -4.64
N TYR A 63 -3.92 23.84 -5.13
CA TYR A 63 -3.89 22.47 -5.62
C TYR A 63 -3.23 22.40 -7.01
N GLY A 64 -2.11 21.69 -7.10
CA GLY A 64 -1.39 21.50 -8.36
C GLY A 64 0.02 20.99 -8.16
N TRP A 65 0.71 20.74 -9.28
CA TRP A 65 2.03 20.12 -9.28
C TRP A 65 3.14 20.98 -8.65
N ALA A 66 3.01 22.31 -8.68
CA ALA A 66 3.97 23.20 -8.02
C ALA A 66 3.94 23.01 -6.50
N SER A 67 2.77 23.13 -5.88
CA SER A 67 2.61 22.91 -4.45
C SER A 67 2.88 21.46 -4.07
N TRP A 68 2.48 20.49 -4.90
CA TRP A 68 2.84 19.08 -4.70
C TRP A 68 4.35 18.93 -4.58
N LEU A 69 5.11 19.52 -5.52
CA LEU A 69 6.56 19.38 -5.55
C LEU A 69 7.20 19.96 -4.28
N GLU A 70 6.84 21.19 -3.92
CA GLU A 70 7.34 21.85 -2.72
C GLU A 70 7.07 21.02 -1.46
N ASN A 71 5.81 20.61 -1.26
CA ASN A 71 5.40 19.88 -0.06
C ASN A 71 5.98 18.46 0.00
N MET A 72 6.09 17.77 -1.13
CA MET A 72 6.60 16.39 -1.16
C MET A 72 8.12 16.35 -1.00
N VAL A 73 8.85 17.35 -1.49
CA VAL A 73 10.29 17.47 -1.23
C VAL A 73 10.54 17.82 0.23
N GLU A 74 9.86 18.82 0.79
CA GLU A 74 10.00 19.19 2.20
C GLU A 74 9.68 18.01 3.14
N ALA A 75 8.59 17.28 2.87
CA ALA A 75 8.20 16.13 3.67
C ALA A 75 9.24 14.99 3.59
N ALA A 76 9.79 14.73 2.40
CA ALA A 76 10.83 13.71 2.22
C ALA A 76 12.14 14.09 2.90
N ASP A 77 12.56 15.36 2.81
CA ASP A 77 13.70 15.89 3.56
C ASP A 77 13.51 15.68 5.07
N GLY A 78 12.31 15.95 5.57
CA GLY A 78 11.93 15.70 6.97
C GLY A 78 12.05 14.24 7.37
N VAL A 79 11.51 13.32 6.55
CA VAL A 79 11.61 11.86 6.80
C VAL A 79 13.07 11.42 6.77
N ASN A 80 13.84 11.82 5.76
CA ASN A 80 15.24 11.44 5.63
C ASN A 80 16.09 11.96 6.79
N LYS A 81 15.87 13.21 7.21
CA LYS A 81 16.55 13.82 8.37
C LYS A 81 16.22 13.10 9.68
N ALA A 82 14.98 12.62 9.83
CA ALA A 82 14.56 11.89 11.03
C ALA A 82 15.13 10.46 11.05
N ASN A 83 15.18 9.80 9.89
CA ASN A 83 15.75 8.48 9.73
C ASN A 83 16.24 8.23 8.28
N GLU A 84 17.56 8.19 8.12
CA GLU A 84 18.20 7.97 6.82
C GLU A 84 17.99 6.55 6.26
N ASP A 85 17.50 5.59 7.05
CA ASP A 85 17.22 4.22 6.59
C ASP A 85 15.77 4.01 6.13
N THR A 86 14.88 4.99 6.31
CA THR A 86 13.45 4.86 5.94
C THR A 86 13.24 5.00 4.44
N LEU A 87 12.47 4.06 3.85
CA LEU A 87 11.95 4.17 2.49
C LEU A 87 10.90 5.26 2.40
N ILE A 88 10.91 6.04 1.32
CA ILE A 88 10.03 7.21 1.16
C ILE A 88 9.10 6.97 -0.03
N LEU A 89 7.81 6.86 0.25
CA LEU A 89 6.78 6.58 -0.74
C LEU A 89 6.18 7.89 -1.26
N TYR A 90 6.27 8.09 -2.58
CA TYR A 90 5.74 9.23 -3.29
C TYR A 90 4.50 8.83 -4.10
N SER A 91 3.36 9.40 -3.73
CA SER A 91 2.12 9.35 -4.50
C SER A 91 1.94 10.61 -5.36
N GLY A 92 1.21 10.48 -6.46
CA GLY A 92 0.80 11.57 -7.34
C GLY A 92 -0.48 12.30 -6.91
N LEU A 93 -0.87 13.26 -7.73
CA LEU A 93 -2.17 13.93 -7.63
C LEU A 93 -3.29 13.09 -8.26
N ASN A 94 -4.53 13.52 -8.03
CA ASN A 94 -5.74 12.96 -8.62
C ASN A 94 -5.94 11.48 -8.24
N TYR A 95 -6.16 11.22 -6.96
CA TYR A 95 -6.34 9.86 -6.43
C TYR A 95 -5.14 8.95 -6.70
N ASP A 96 -3.95 9.55 -6.76
CA ASP A 96 -2.70 8.87 -7.12
C ASP A 96 -2.70 8.26 -8.55
N LEU A 97 -3.64 8.66 -9.41
CA LEU A 97 -3.67 8.27 -10.82
C LEU A 97 -2.69 9.10 -11.68
N GLY A 98 -2.15 10.19 -11.13
CA GLY A 98 -1.26 11.12 -11.79
C GLY A 98 0.23 10.78 -11.70
N LEU A 99 0.61 9.58 -11.23
CA LEU A 99 2.01 9.22 -10.98
C LEU A 99 2.91 9.40 -12.21
N ARG A 100 2.41 9.21 -13.44
CA ARG A 100 3.15 9.51 -14.68
C ARG A 100 3.82 10.89 -14.69
N ASN A 101 3.19 11.92 -14.12
CA ASN A 101 3.79 13.25 -14.09
C ASN A 101 5.04 13.26 -13.20
N VAL A 102 5.01 12.54 -12.08
CA VAL A 102 6.16 12.33 -11.20
C VAL A 102 7.27 11.59 -11.95
N THR A 103 6.93 10.56 -12.72
CA THR A 103 7.93 9.75 -13.41
C THR A 103 8.53 10.41 -14.65
N GLN A 104 7.81 11.32 -15.34
CA GLN A 104 8.24 11.89 -16.64
C GLN A 104 8.52 13.41 -16.64
N MET A 105 7.86 14.19 -15.79
CA MET A 105 7.77 15.65 -15.98
C MET A 105 8.39 16.46 -14.83
N LEU A 106 8.34 15.94 -13.61
CA LEU A 106 8.81 16.67 -12.43
C LEU A 106 10.33 16.57 -12.25
N CYS A 107 10.85 17.29 -11.24
CA CYS A 107 12.27 17.39 -10.93
C CYS A 107 12.98 16.02 -10.89
N SER A 108 14.27 16.03 -11.16
CA SER A 108 15.08 14.82 -11.17
C SER A 108 15.31 14.31 -9.75
N THR A 109 14.60 13.23 -9.41
CA THR A 109 14.69 12.55 -8.10
C THR A 109 16.07 11.99 -7.78
N SER A 110 16.88 11.72 -8.81
CA SER A 110 18.26 11.25 -8.65
C SER A 110 19.21 12.29 -8.04
N SER A 111 18.79 13.56 -7.97
CA SER A 111 19.56 14.62 -7.31
C SER A 111 19.37 14.67 -5.78
N PHE A 112 18.39 13.93 -5.24
CA PHE A 112 18.10 13.93 -3.81
C PHE A 112 19.08 13.04 -3.03
N PRO A 113 19.43 13.41 -1.77
CA PRO A 113 20.34 12.61 -0.94
C PRO A 113 19.78 11.22 -0.59
N TYR A 114 18.47 11.02 -0.75
CA TYR A 114 17.73 9.77 -0.50
C TYR A 114 17.23 9.11 -1.79
N ALA A 115 17.81 9.44 -2.95
CA ALA A 115 17.34 8.93 -4.25
C ALA A 115 17.22 7.39 -4.30
N ASN A 116 18.11 6.67 -3.60
CA ASN A 116 18.13 5.22 -3.51
C ASN A 116 17.05 4.61 -2.57
N LYS A 117 16.25 5.44 -1.91
CA LYS A 117 15.20 5.04 -0.96
C LYS A 117 13.79 5.40 -1.44
N ILE A 118 13.68 6.01 -2.62
CA ILE A 118 12.41 6.43 -3.20
C ILE A 118 11.66 5.20 -3.71
N VAL A 119 10.39 5.13 -3.36
CA VAL A 119 9.41 4.21 -3.94
C VAL A 119 8.25 5.06 -4.45
N PHE A 120 7.73 4.74 -5.62
CA PHE A 120 6.51 5.37 -6.12
C PHE A 120 5.30 4.57 -5.71
N GLU A 121 4.28 5.25 -5.21
CA GLU A 121 2.98 4.66 -4.86
C GLU A 121 2.04 4.81 -6.06
N LEU A 122 1.27 3.76 -6.35
CA LEU A 122 0.23 3.78 -7.39
C LEU A 122 -1.05 3.13 -6.86
N HIS A 123 -2.15 3.87 -6.88
CA HIS A 123 -3.47 3.31 -6.63
C HIS A 123 -4.20 3.01 -7.93
N ASN A 124 -4.75 1.80 -8.05
CA ASN A 124 -5.59 1.44 -9.17
C ASN A 124 -6.69 0.47 -8.71
N TYR A 125 -7.95 0.75 -9.08
CA TYR A 125 -9.12 -0.05 -8.71
C TYR A 125 -10.07 -0.21 -9.90
N ASN A 126 -9.53 -0.49 -11.10
CA ASN A 126 -10.32 -0.58 -12.32
C ASN A 126 -11.12 -1.89 -12.43
N ASN A 127 -11.98 -2.16 -11.44
CA ASN A 127 -12.82 -3.36 -11.35
C ASN A 127 -13.84 -3.50 -12.50
N ASN A 128 -14.01 -2.46 -13.31
CA ASN A 128 -14.84 -2.45 -14.52
C ASN A 128 -14.05 -2.81 -15.79
N LEU A 129 -12.81 -3.29 -15.68
CA LEU A 129 -12.06 -3.76 -16.83
C LEU A 129 -12.81 -4.92 -17.52
N GLU A 130 -13.22 -4.72 -18.76
CA GLU A 130 -13.92 -5.74 -19.55
C GLU A 130 -12.95 -6.69 -20.28
N ASN A 131 -11.79 -6.17 -20.71
CA ASN A 131 -10.82 -6.93 -21.49
C ASN A 131 -10.17 -8.03 -20.64
N ARG A 132 -10.43 -9.29 -21.03
CA ARG A 132 -9.86 -10.49 -20.39
C ARG A 132 -8.46 -10.83 -20.91
N ASN A 133 -7.98 -10.15 -21.95
CA ASN A 133 -6.64 -10.35 -22.48
C ASN A 133 -5.58 -9.67 -21.61
N CYS A 134 -5.10 -10.37 -20.60
CA CYS A 134 -4.09 -9.84 -19.68
C CYS A 134 -2.72 -9.59 -20.34
N ALA A 135 -2.47 -10.08 -21.56
CA ALA A 135 -1.25 -9.76 -22.29
C ALA A 135 -1.16 -8.26 -22.64
N GLU A 136 -2.30 -7.62 -22.89
CA GLU A 136 -2.40 -6.20 -23.24
C GLU A 136 -2.52 -5.29 -22.01
N PHE A 137 -2.82 -5.85 -20.84
CA PHE A 137 -2.95 -5.09 -19.61
C PHE A 137 -1.60 -4.51 -19.19
N THR A 138 -1.55 -3.19 -19.01
CA THR A 138 -0.34 -2.48 -18.60
C THR A 138 -0.66 -1.18 -17.85
N MET A 139 0.14 -0.88 -16.84
CA MET A 139 0.12 0.38 -16.09
C MET A 139 1.27 1.32 -16.48
N TYR A 140 1.95 1.04 -17.60
CA TYR A 140 3.12 1.80 -18.04
C TYR A 140 2.85 3.31 -18.14
N LYS A 141 1.72 3.69 -18.75
CA LYS A 141 1.30 5.10 -18.89
C LYS A 141 0.71 5.71 -17.62
N GLN A 142 0.54 4.94 -16.55
CA GLN A 142 0.06 5.43 -15.24
C GLN A 142 1.22 5.77 -14.31
N GLY A 143 2.44 5.29 -14.60
CA GLY A 143 3.63 5.54 -13.80
C GLY A 143 4.54 4.31 -13.66
N ALA A 144 4.06 3.12 -14.04
CA ALA A 144 4.88 1.90 -14.00
C ALA A 144 6.06 1.91 -14.98
N ASN A 145 6.13 2.90 -15.88
CA ASN A 145 7.34 3.16 -16.68
C ASN A 145 8.58 3.46 -15.82
N ALA A 146 8.43 3.88 -14.56
CA ALA A 146 9.55 4.06 -13.62
C ALA A 146 10.33 2.78 -13.30
N MET A 147 9.76 1.61 -13.60
CA MET A 147 10.41 0.30 -13.43
C MET A 147 11.03 -0.23 -14.73
N ASP A 148 10.82 0.44 -15.86
CA ASP A 148 11.38 0.05 -17.16
C ASP A 148 12.80 0.60 -17.30
N THR A 149 13.80 -0.24 -17.06
CA THR A 149 15.22 0.11 -17.17
C THR A 149 15.78 -0.03 -18.58
N SER A 150 14.93 -0.27 -19.59
CA SER A 150 15.38 -0.38 -20.98
C SER A 150 15.74 1.00 -21.57
N PRO A 151 16.57 1.06 -22.63
CA PRO A 151 16.91 2.31 -23.29
C PRO A 151 15.73 3.08 -23.90
N ILE A 152 14.58 2.41 -24.09
CA ILE A 152 13.36 3.01 -24.65
C ILE A 152 12.41 3.54 -23.57
N SER A 153 12.82 3.49 -22.30
CA SER A 153 11.99 3.95 -21.20
C SER A 153 11.62 5.42 -21.35
N THR A 154 10.36 5.72 -21.06
CA THR A 154 9.85 7.09 -21.05
C THR A 154 10.01 7.78 -19.69
N ALA A 155 10.47 7.05 -18.67
CA ALA A 155 10.66 7.60 -17.33
C ALA A 155 11.97 8.39 -17.23
N LYS A 156 11.90 9.55 -16.58
CA LYS A 156 13.08 10.32 -16.14
C LYS A 156 13.47 9.99 -14.71
N ASN A 157 12.46 9.68 -13.89
CA ASN A 157 12.64 9.27 -12.50
C ASN A 157 12.37 7.77 -12.41
N MET A 158 13.43 7.03 -12.03
CA MET A 158 13.44 5.58 -11.95
C MET A 158 13.38 5.17 -10.49
N ALA A 159 12.40 4.35 -10.13
CA ALA A 159 12.24 3.78 -8.81
C ALA A 159 11.26 2.60 -8.87
N PRO A 160 11.30 1.70 -7.88
CA PRO A 160 10.20 0.78 -7.60
C PRO A 160 8.83 1.44 -7.61
N VAL A 161 7.82 0.74 -8.12
CA VAL A 161 6.42 1.12 -7.94
C VAL A 161 5.75 0.10 -7.02
N LEU A 162 5.04 0.62 -6.02
CA LEU A 162 4.23 -0.11 -5.07
C LEU A 162 2.76 0.12 -5.41
N LEU A 163 2.09 -0.92 -5.89
CA LEU A 163 0.68 -0.89 -6.27
C LEU A 163 -0.22 -1.20 -5.07
N THR A 164 -1.31 -0.47 -4.89
CA THR A 164 -2.42 -0.91 -4.02
C THR A 164 -3.54 -1.54 -4.86
N ASP A 165 -3.92 -2.78 -4.55
CA ASP A 165 -4.99 -3.56 -5.20
C ASP A 165 -6.16 -3.82 -4.24
N ALA A 166 -7.39 -3.85 -4.76
CA ALA A 166 -8.59 -4.16 -3.99
C ALA A 166 -9.65 -4.90 -4.80
N HIS A 167 -10.11 -6.02 -4.24
CA HIS A 167 -11.26 -6.77 -4.72
C HIS A 167 -11.79 -7.66 -3.58
N ASP A 168 -13.03 -8.10 -3.76
CA ASP A 168 -13.80 -8.95 -2.83
C ASP A 168 -14.11 -10.32 -3.45
N ASP A 169 -14.97 -11.09 -2.78
CA ASP A 169 -15.44 -12.41 -3.22
C ASP A 169 -16.27 -12.37 -4.52
N THR A 170 -16.85 -11.22 -4.86
CA THR A 170 -17.59 -11.05 -6.11
C THR A 170 -16.70 -10.63 -7.27
N THR A 171 -15.58 -9.95 -6.97
CA THR A 171 -14.73 -9.31 -7.99
C THR A 171 -13.37 -9.97 -8.20
N TYR A 172 -12.91 -10.89 -7.34
CA TYR A 172 -11.59 -11.51 -7.48
C TYR A 172 -11.40 -12.33 -8.78
N LEU A 173 -12.48 -12.79 -9.41
CA LEU A 173 -12.46 -13.49 -10.71
C LEU A 173 -12.66 -12.55 -11.91
N MET A 174 -12.89 -11.26 -11.66
CA MET A 174 -13.08 -10.28 -12.72
C MET A 174 -11.77 -9.99 -13.45
N PRO A 175 -11.84 -9.49 -14.70
CA PRO A 175 -10.66 -9.37 -15.56
C PRO A 175 -9.57 -8.50 -14.92
N TYR A 176 -9.95 -7.46 -14.17
CA TYR A 176 -9.00 -6.61 -13.48
C TYR A 176 -8.08 -7.38 -12.52
N ALA A 177 -8.64 -8.05 -11.52
CA ALA A 177 -7.88 -8.79 -10.52
C ALA A 177 -7.01 -9.88 -11.18
N GLN A 178 -7.58 -10.62 -12.13
CA GLN A 178 -6.83 -11.65 -12.84
C GLN A 178 -5.66 -11.08 -13.68
N CYS A 179 -5.85 -9.91 -14.31
CA CYS A 179 -4.78 -9.27 -15.07
C CYS A 179 -3.73 -8.60 -14.19
N ILE A 180 -4.08 -8.14 -12.98
CA ILE A 180 -3.10 -7.68 -11.99
C ILE A 180 -2.17 -8.82 -11.60
N LYS A 181 -2.68 -10.03 -11.31
CA LYS A 181 -1.85 -11.21 -11.01
C LYS A 181 -0.81 -11.46 -12.11
N VAL A 182 -1.25 -11.49 -13.37
CA VAL A 182 -0.37 -11.75 -14.52
C VAL A 182 0.58 -10.58 -14.77
N TYR A 183 0.14 -9.34 -14.57
CA TYR A 183 0.97 -8.15 -14.76
C TYR A 183 2.10 -8.08 -13.72
N MET A 184 1.77 -8.21 -12.45
CA MET A 184 2.73 -8.13 -11.35
C MET A 184 3.66 -9.33 -11.30
N SER A 185 3.34 -10.48 -11.92
CA SER A 185 4.30 -11.58 -12.13
C SER A 185 5.27 -11.34 -13.29
N ARG A 186 5.11 -10.24 -14.06
CA ARG A 186 5.99 -9.85 -15.17
C ARG A 186 6.83 -8.63 -14.82
N VAL A 187 6.26 -7.68 -14.08
CA VAL A 187 6.96 -6.47 -13.64
C VAL A 187 7.53 -6.68 -12.24
N ARG A 188 8.80 -6.29 -12.03
CA ARG A 188 9.44 -6.36 -10.71
C ARG A 188 9.03 -5.17 -9.82
N GLY A 189 7.74 -5.07 -9.54
CA GLY A 189 7.14 -4.07 -8.65
C GLY A 189 6.63 -4.69 -7.36
N GLY A 190 6.39 -3.86 -6.35
CA GLY A 190 5.72 -4.25 -5.11
C GLY A 190 4.20 -4.13 -5.24
N TRP A 191 3.47 -4.80 -4.36
CA TRP A 191 2.03 -4.60 -4.20
C TRP A 191 1.59 -4.65 -2.74
N MET A 192 0.42 -4.09 -2.46
CA MET A 192 -0.28 -4.12 -1.18
C MET A 192 -1.76 -4.39 -1.42
N LYS A 193 -2.36 -5.19 -0.55
CA LYS A 193 -3.81 -5.38 -0.52
C LYS A 193 -4.47 -4.28 0.30
N TRP A 194 -5.43 -3.58 -0.29
CA TRP A 194 -6.46 -2.86 0.46
C TRP A 194 -7.50 -3.87 0.97
N VAL A 195 -7.80 -3.94 2.25
CA VAL A 195 -7.03 -3.49 3.42
C VAL A 195 -7.01 -4.65 4.43
N VAL A 196 -6.14 -4.62 5.43
CA VAL A 196 -6.15 -5.64 6.50
C VAL A 196 -7.39 -5.53 7.39
N SER A 197 -7.82 -4.31 7.70
CA SER A 197 -8.88 -4.00 8.67
C SER A 197 -10.26 -4.44 8.21
N GLY A 198 -10.93 -5.27 9.01
CA GLY A 198 -12.30 -5.74 8.73
C GLY A 198 -13.39 -4.69 8.86
N SER A 199 -13.14 -3.66 9.65
CA SER A 199 -14.09 -2.60 9.97
C SER A 199 -13.38 -1.29 10.31
N PHE A 200 -14.13 -0.19 10.24
CA PHE A 200 -13.67 1.13 10.64
C PHE A 200 -14.25 1.52 12.00
N TYR A 201 -13.45 2.21 12.82
CA TYR A 201 -13.99 2.86 14.02
C TYR A 201 -15.16 3.79 13.68
N VAL A 202 -14.97 4.66 12.67
CA VAL A 202 -16.02 5.46 12.04
C VAL A 202 -15.73 5.61 10.54
N ARG A 203 -16.73 5.42 9.68
CA ARG A 203 -16.67 5.78 8.25
C ARG A 203 -18.00 6.34 7.79
N GLN A 204 -17.98 7.44 7.04
CA GLN A 204 -19.19 8.11 6.53
C GLN A 204 -20.23 8.43 7.64
N GLY A 205 -19.76 8.72 8.86
CA GLY A 205 -20.61 9.01 10.01
C GLY A 205 -21.20 7.78 10.71
N ILE A 206 -20.87 6.56 10.26
CA ILE A 206 -21.33 5.30 10.84
C ILE A 206 -20.20 4.71 11.68
N GLN A 207 -20.48 4.41 12.95
CA GLN A 207 -19.55 3.67 13.81
C GLN A 207 -19.50 2.21 13.41
N TYR A 208 -18.33 1.58 13.58
CA TYR A 208 -18.14 0.16 13.32
C TYR A 208 -18.61 -0.23 11.90
N TYR A 209 -18.22 0.58 10.91
CA TYR A 209 -18.63 0.39 9.52
C TYR A 209 -17.87 -0.78 8.89
N ASP A 210 -18.58 -1.68 8.21
CA ASP A 210 -17.98 -2.86 7.59
C ASP A 210 -17.10 -2.50 6.37
N GLU A 211 -15.89 -3.05 6.30
CA GLU A 211 -15.01 -2.94 5.13
C GLU A 211 -15.13 -4.20 4.28
N THR A 212 -15.99 -4.15 3.27
CA THR A 212 -16.30 -5.32 2.44
C THR A 212 -15.11 -5.81 1.62
N TRP A 213 -14.11 -4.97 1.37
CA TRP A 213 -12.88 -5.35 0.65
C TRP A 213 -11.75 -5.79 1.59
N ALA A 214 -12.02 -5.91 2.90
CA ALA A 214 -11.03 -6.28 3.89
C ALA A 214 -10.47 -7.69 3.71
N LEU A 215 -9.27 -7.91 4.23
CA LEU A 215 -8.67 -9.23 4.35
C LEU A 215 -9.33 -10.00 5.50
N LEU A 216 -9.55 -9.31 6.62
CA LEU A 216 -10.19 -9.86 7.81
C LEU A 216 -11.70 -9.59 7.80
N ASN A 217 -12.44 -10.46 8.47
CA ASN A 217 -13.87 -10.27 8.73
C ASN A 217 -14.12 -9.10 9.69
N HIS A 218 -15.38 -8.70 9.84
CA HIS A 218 -15.79 -7.46 10.51
C HIS A 218 -15.22 -7.24 11.93
N ASP A 219 -15.10 -8.31 12.71
CA ASP A 219 -14.61 -8.34 14.09
C ASP A 219 -13.14 -8.76 14.19
N TRP A 220 -12.47 -8.91 13.04
CA TRP A 220 -11.03 -9.19 12.91
C TRP A 220 -10.62 -10.55 13.48
N SER A 221 -11.57 -11.47 13.66
CA SER A 221 -11.34 -12.79 14.24
C SER A 221 -10.83 -13.83 13.24
N ASP A 222 -11.09 -13.63 11.93
CA ASP A 222 -10.74 -14.57 10.86
C ASP A 222 -10.60 -13.84 9.50
N TYR A 223 -10.21 -14.56 8.45
CA TYR A 223 -10.29 -14.04 7.08
C TYR A 223 -11.75 -13.79 6.67
N ARG A 224 -11.99 -12.69 5.95
CA ARG A 224 -13.31 -12.38 5.38
C ARG A 224 -13.75 -13.43 4.38
N SER A 225 -12.82 -13.90 3.56
CA SER A 225 -13.07 -14.95 2.58
C SER A 225 -11.86 -15.85 2.44
N HIS A 226 -11.96 -17.05 3.02
CA HIS A 226 -10.97 -18.12 2.84
C HIS A 226 -10.79 -18.46 1.35
N VAL A 227 -11.88 -18.44 0.58
CA VAL A 227 -11.84 -18.71 -0.87
C VAL A 227 -10.95 -17.70 -1.60
N VAL A 228 -11.11 -16.40 -1.34
CA VAL A 228 -10.28 -15.37 -1.99
C VAL A 228 -8.83 -15.46 -1.52
N VAL A 229 -8.60 -15.71 -0.22
CA VAL A 229 -7.24 -15.90 0.32
C VAL A 229 -6.54 -17.08 -0.36
N ASP A 230 -7.20 -18.22 -0.47
CA ASP A 230 -6.61 -19.44 -1.00
C ASP A 230 -6.47 -19.43 -2.53
N GLN A 231 -7.45 -18.88 -3.24
CA GLN A 231 -7.48 -18.93 -4.71
C GLN A 231 -6.84 -17.71 -5.38
N TYR A 232 -6.78 -16.56 -4.69
CA TYR A 232 -6.20 -15.33 -5.21
C TYR A 232 -4.91 -14.95 -4.49
N TRP A 233 -4.99 -14.58 -3.21
CA TRP A 233 -3.90 -13.89 -2.51
C TRP A 233 -2.67 -14.77 -2.29
N LYS A 234 -2.82 -16.01 -1.83
CA LYS A 234 -1.69 -16.94 -1.66
C LYS A 234 -0.97 -17.24 -2.98
N PRO A 235 -1.67 -17.60 -4.08
CA PRO A 235 -1.02 -17.76 -5.38
C PRO A 235 -0.40 -16.46 -5.91
N PHE A 236 -1.01 -15.31 -5.61
CA PHE A 236 -0.50 -14.02 -6.06
C PHE A 236 0.81 -13.65 -5.36
N ASP A 237 0.86 -13.82 -4.04
CA ASP A 237 2.07 -13.71 -3.23
C ASP A 237 3.17 -14.64 -3.77
N GLN A 238 2.88 -15.93 -3.91
CA GLN A 238 3.86 -16.90 -4.43
C GLN A 238 4.39 -16.55 -5.83
N ALA A 239 3.55 -15.98 -6.71
CA ALA A 239 3.95 -15.57 -8.06
C ALA A 239 4.76 -14.26 -8.11
N THR A 240 4.78 -13.51 -7.01
CA THR A 240 5.48 -12.21 -6.89
C THR A 240 6.61 -12.25 -5.87
N LEU A 241 6.84 -13.38 -5.21
CA LEU A 241 8.09 -13.68 -4.49
C LEU A 241 9.20 -13.94 -5.52
N TRP A 242 9.99 -12.92 -5.78
CA TRP A 242 11.15 -13.01 -6.68
C TRP A 242 12.34 -13.61 -5.91
N ASN A 243 12.99 -14.64 -6.47
CA ASN A 243 14.24 -15.21 -5.95
C ASN A 243 15.46 -14.46 -6.49
#